data_AF-W7Y5Z9-F1
#
_entry.id   AF-W7Y5Z9-F1
#
_cell.length_a   1.000
_cell.length_b   1.000
_cell.length_c   1.000
_cell.angle_alpha   90.00
_cell.angle_beta   90.00
_cell.angle_gamma   90.00
#
_symmetry.space_group_name_H-M   'P 1'
#
loop_
_entity.id
_entity.type
_entity.pdbx_description
1 polymer ?
#
loop_
_entity_poly.entity_id
_entity_poly.type
_entity_poly.pdbx_seq_one_letter_code
_entity_poly.pdbx_strand_id
1 'polypeptide(L)'
;MINVSAERQRQLNYIGLTDKDLQLLAAHQDVFASVVEEVVEHFYARITLEPELMQIIGRTSTIERLKDTQRDYWKSLASGNIDDNYLEQRIAIGLVHSRIGLSADYYLGSYMVYLDIASQTLKKAVPSGWIEIIHALSKMFNLDSQLVLEAYEMKEKNRLVDLATDKEHVLKAVTEVVQQLTGMITELNESTEQIAETAKVTAASQDTATVLMGELHEDVRQIENMGGLIKGIADQTHLLGLNAAIEAAHAGDAGRGFTVVAGEVRKLASHSGEALAAIQDKVSSIMVRLDSVQRETQRTSVHAREQASRSQELASFVKTIEKLSHDLAKIQDNH
;
A
#
# COMPACT_ATOMS: atom_id res chain seq x y z
N MET A 1 -37.04 -32.39 -35.01
CA MET A 1 -37.16 -31.33 -36.04
C MET A 1 -36.29 -30.16 -35.61
N ILE A 2 -36.00 -29.23 -36.51
CA ILE A 2 -35.29 -28.00 -36.16
C ILE A 2 -36.32 -26.96 -35.68
N ASN A 3 -36.15 -26.48 -34.44
CA ASN A 3 -36.98 -25.42 -33.86
C ASN A 3 -36.11 -24.48 -33.02
N VAL A 4 -35.45 -23.53 -33.68
CA VAL A 4 -34.45 -22.64 -33.08
C VAL A 4 -34.70 -21.19 -33.48
N SER A 5 -34.04 -20.27 -32.81
CA SER A 5 -34.08 -18.84 -33.16
C SER A 5 -33.71 -18.58 -34.63
N ALA A 6 -34.16 -17.44 -35.18
CA ALA A 6 -33.86 -17.06 -36.57
C ALA A 6 -32.35 -16.94 -36.86
N GLU A 7 -31.55 -16.59 -35.85
CA GLU A 7 -30.10 -16.55 -35.95
C GLU A 7 -29.49 -17.95 -36.05
N ARG A 8 -29.89 -18.85 -35.15
CA ARG A 8 -29.45 -20.25 -35.18
C ARG A 8 -29.90 -20.94 -36.47
N GLN A 9 -31.09 -20.64 -36.97
CA GLN A 9 -31.54 -21.18 -38.25
C GLN A 9 -30.62 -20.78 -39.41
N ARG A 10 -30.09 -19.55 -39.44
CA ARG A 10 -29.11 -19.13 -40.46
C ARG A 10 -27.80 -19.93 -40.35
N GLN A 11 -27.33 -20.16 -39.12
CA GLN A 11 -26.14 -20.98 -38.86
C GLN A 11 -26.32 -22.41 -39.37
N LEU A 12 -27.46 -23.04 -39.06
CA LEU A 12 -27.80 -24.39 -39.53
C LEU A 12 -27.91 -24.47 -41.05
N ASN A 13 -28.52 -23.46 -41.68
CA ASN A 13 -28.61 -23.37 -43.14
C ASN A 13 -27.23 -23.26 -43.79
N TYR A 14 -26.29 -22.51 -43.19
CA TYR A 14 -24.93 -22.33 -43.72
C TYR A 14 -24.15 -23.64 -43.77
N ILE A 15 -24.24 -24.47 -42.71
CA ILE A 15 -23.61 -25.81 -42.68
C ILE A 15 -24.42 -26.89 -43.40
N GLY A 16 -25.60 -26.53 -43.91
CA GLY A 16 -26.50 -27.44 -44.61
C GLY A 16 -27.11 -28.53 -43.72
N LEU A 17 -27.26 -28.29 -42.41
CA LEU A 17 -27.95 -29.20 -41.50
C LEU A 17 -29.46 -28.97 -41.60
N THR A 18 -30.20 -29.98 -42.04
CA THR A 18 -31.63 -29.90 -42.35
C THR A 18 -32.43 -30.92 -41.56
N ASP A 19 -33.76 -30.76 -41.54
CA ASP A 19 -34.66 -31.78 -40.97
C ASP A 19 -34.46 -33.17 -41.59
N LYS A 20 -34.03 -33.26 -42.86
CA LYS A 20 -33.74 -34.55 -43.51
C LYS A 20 -32.56 -35.25 -42.86
N ASP A 21 -31.51 -34.50 -42.50
CA ASP A 21 -30.36 -35.04 -41.79
C ASP A 21 -30.79 -35.54 -40.39
N LEU A 22 -31.61 -34.76 -39.67
CA LEU A 22 -32.11 -35.16 -38.35
C LEU A 22 -33.03 -36.37 -38.41
N GLN A 23 -33.91 -36.45 -39.41
CA GLN A 23 -34.77 -37.61 -39.64
C GLN A 23 -33.96 -38.86 -39.99
N LEU A 24 -32.90 -38.70 -40.81
CA LEU A 24 -32.00 -39.80 -41.14
C LEU A 24 -31.30 -40.34 -39.90
N LEU A 25 -30.77 -39.47 -39.03
CA LEU A 25 -30.12 -39.87 -37.79
C LEU A 25 -31.14 -40.52 -36.82
N ALA A 26 -32.34 -39.97 -36.72
CA ALA A 26 -33.42 -40.53 -35.90
C ALA A 26 -33.86 -41.93 -36.35
N ALA A 27 -33.95 -42.17 -37.66
CA ALA A 27 -34.28 -43.47 -38.22
C ALA A 27 -33.22 -44.55 -37.91
N HIS A 28 -32.00 -44.15 -37.55
CA HIS A 28 -30.89 -45.03 -37.21
C HIS A 28 -30.55 -45.03 -35.71
N GLN A 29 -31.47 -44.60 -34.82
CA GLN A 29 -31.24 -44.63 -33.36
C GLN A 29 -30.80 -46.01 -32.84
N ASP A 30 -31.42 -47.09 -33.31
CA ASP A 30 -31.06 -48.46 -32.92
C ASP A 30 -29.63 -48.84 -33.35
N VAL A 31 -29.20 -48.33 -34.50
CA VAL A 31 -27.81 -48.49 -34.97
C VAL A 31 -26.86 -47.73 -34.04
N PHE A 32 -27.16 -46.46 -33.73
CA PHE A 32 -26.37 -45.66 -32.80
C PHE A 32 -26.27 -46.32 -31.41
N ALA A 33 -27.36 -46.93 -30.94
CA ALA A 33 -27.39 -47.68 -29.69
C ALA A 33 -26.58 -48.99 -29.74
N SER A 34 -26.59 -49.71 -30.87
CA SER A 34 -25.82 -50.96 -31.00
C SER A 34 -24.31 -50.74 -31.12
N VAL A 35 -23.88 -49.58 -31.65
CA VAL A 35 -22.45 -49.25 -31.84
C VAL A 35 -21.84 -48.41 -30.72
N VAL A 36 -22.66 -47.86 -29.80
CA VAL A 36 -22.22 -46.88 -28.79
C VAL A 36 -21.02 -47.37 -27.97
N GLU A 37 -20.99 -48.68 -27.67
CA GLU A 37 -19.97 -49.23 -26.79
C GLU A 37 -18.61 -49.36 -27.46
N GLU A 38 -18.58 -49.83 -28.72
CA GLU A 38 -17.35 -49.83 -29.53
C GLU A 38 -16.84 -48.39 -29.73
N VAL A 39 -17.74 -47.44 -29.96
CA VAL A 39 -17.37 -46.03 -30.20
C VAL A 39 -16.74 -45.40 -28.96
N VAL A 40 -17.38 -45.53 -27.80
CA VAL A 40 -16.92 -44.90 -26.55
C VAL A 40 -15.64 -45.56 -26.03
N GLU A 41 -15.52 -46.89 -26.11
CA GLU A 41 -14.28 -47.57 -25.71
C GLU A 41 -13.10 -47.14 -26.57
N HIS A 42 -13.25 -47.09 -27.90
CA HIS A 42 -12.18 -46.62 -28.78
C HIS A 42 -11.85 -45.13 -28.57
N PHE A 43 -12.84 -44.31 -28.27
CA PHE A 43 -12.61 -42.89 -27.96
C PHE A 43 -11.71 -42.75 -26.72
N TYR A 44 -12.03 -43.42 -25.61
CA TYR A 44 -11.19 -43.35 -24.41
C TYR A 44 -9.85 -44.07 -24.56
N ALA A 45 -9.77 -45.12 -25.39
CA ALA A 45 -8.48 -45.70 -25.76
C ALA A 45 -7.56 -44.68 -26.44
N ARG A 46 -8.10 -43.72 -27.20
CA ARG A 46 -7.33 -42.61 -27.78
C ARG A 46 -6.98 -41.55 -26.73
N ILE A 47 -7.94 -41.14 -25.91
CA ILE A 47 -7.76 -40.10 -24.87
C ILE A 47 -6.70 -40.51 -23.84
N THR A 48 -6.64 -41.78 -23.47
CA THR A 48 -5.67 -42.31 -22.47
C THR A 48 -4.22 -42.25 -22.94
N LEU A 49 -3.97 -42.04 -24.23
CA LEU A 49 -2.62 -41.86 -24.76
C LEU A 49 -2.06 -40.46 -24.49
N GLU A 50 -2.92 -39.47 -24.20
CA GLU A 50 -2.50 -38.09 -23.97
C GLU A 50 -2.38 -37.79 -22.47
N PRO A 51 -1.15 -37.61 -21.93
CA PRO A 51 -0.93 -37.45 -20.50
C PRO A 51 -1.65 -36.23 -19.91
N GLU A 52 -1.76 -35.14 -20.67
CA GLU A 52 -2.44 -33.91 -20.25
C GLU A 52 -3.94 -34.14 -20.01
N LEU A 53 -4.60 -34.86 -20.93
CA LEU A 53 -6.01 -35.21 -20.79
C LEU A 53 -6.24 -36.14 -19.58
N MET A 54 -5.33 -37.08 -19.36
CA MET A 54 -5.38 -37.96 -18.19
C MET A 54 -5.23 -37.20 -16.87
N GLN A 55 -4.41 -36.16 -16.83
CA GLN A 55 -4.30 -35.28 -15.66
C GLN A 55 -5.60 -34.49 -15.42
N ILE A 56 -6.22 -33.97 -16.46
CA ILE A 56 -7.50 -33.24 -16.34
C ILE A 56 -8.59 -34.19 -15.80
N ILE A 57 -8.70 -35.39 -16.38
CA ILE A 57 -9.66 -36.41 -15.94
C ILE A 57 -9.42 -36.75 -14.47
N GLY A 58 -8.18 -37.06 -14.07
CA GLY A 58 -7.85 -37.45 -12.69
C GLY A 58 -8.17 -36.38 -11.64
N ARG A 59 -8.24 -35.10 -12.03
CA ARG A 59 -8.63 -34.00 -11.12
C ARG A 59 -10.13 -33.76 -11.04
N THR A 60 -10.90 -34.23 -12.02
CA THR A 60 -12.30 -33.78 -12.24
C THR A 60 -13.33 -34.91 -12.28
N SER A 61 -12.93 -36.13 -12.63
CA SER A 61 -13.83 -37.26 -12.84
C SER A 61 -13.08 -38.60 -12.85
N THR A 62 -13.74 -39.67 -13.31
CA THR A 62 -13.15 -40.96 -13.62
C THR A 62 -13.50 -41.36 -15.05
N ILE A 63 -12.66 -42.19 -15.69
CA ILE A 63 -12.92 -42.66 -17.06
C ILE A 63 -14.28 -43.34 -17.14
N GLU A 64 -14.61 -44.25 -16.21
CA GLU A 64 -15.88 -44.98 -16.24
C GLU A 64 -17.10 -44.07 -16.17
N ARG A 65 -17.08 -43.05 -15.30
CA ARG A 65 -18.18 -42.08 -15.23
C ARG A 65 -18.28 -41.24 -16.49
N LEU A 66 -17.14 -40.85 -17.06
CA LEU A 66 -17.12 -40.07 -18.29
C LEU A 66 -17.60 -40.90 -19.50
N LYS A 67 -17.24 -42.19 -19.57
CA LYS A 67 -17.78 -43.11 -20.57
C LYS A 67 -19.30 -43.15 -20.55
N ASP A 68 -19.92 -43.24 -19.37
CA ASP A 68 -21.40 -43.19 -19.26
C ASP A 68 -21.96 -41.90 -19.85
N THR A 69 -21.36 -40.76 -19.49
CA THR A 69 -21.81 -39.45 -19.99
C THR A 69 -21.64 -39.34 -21.51
N GLN A 70 -20.59 -39.95 -22.03
CA GLN A 70 -20.25 -39.95 -23.44
C GLN A 70 -21.13 -40.89 -24.27
N ARG A 71 -21.60 -42.00 -23.68
CA ARG A 71 -22.64 -42.87 -24.28
C ARG A 71 -23.94 -42.10 -24.46
N ASP A 72 -24.35 -41.33 -23.46
CA ASP A 72 -25.55 -40.50 -23.52
C ASP A 72 -25.40 -39.38 -24.57
N TYR A 73 -24.24 -38.74 -24.61
CA TYR A 73 -23.91 -37.77 -25.66
C TYR A 73 -24.04 -38.39 -27.06
N TRP A 74 -23.40 -39.54 -27.31
CA TRP A 74 -23.46 -40.22 -28.60
C TRP A 74 -24.90 -40.54 -29.04
N LYS A 75 -25.71 -41.09 -28.14
CA LYS A 75 -27.13 -41.40 -28.42
C LYS A 75 -27.93 -40.13 -28.71
N SER A 76 -27.65 -39.03 -28.01
CA SER A 76 -28.36 -37.76 -28.21
C SER A 76 -28.18 -37.17 -29.61
N LEU A 77 -27.09 -37.50 -30.32
CA LEU A 77 -26.85 -37.07 -31.71
C LEU A 77 -27.87 -37.67 -32.68
N ALA A 78 -28.47 -38.81 -32.33
CA ALA A 78 -29.53 -39.45 -33.10
C ALA A 78 -30.94 -39.11 -32.61
N SER A 79 -31.10 -38.17 -31.67
CA SER A 79 -32.42 -37.82 -31.10
C SER A 79 -33.43 -37.28 -32.13
N GLY A 80 -32.93 -36.71 -33.23
CA GLY A 80 -33.75 -36.17 -34.31
C GLY A 80 -34.34 -34.78 -34.04
N ASN A 81 -33.98 -34.13 -32.94
CA ASN A 81 -34.48 -32.81 -32.57
C ASN A 81 -33.36 -31.85 -32.19
N ILE A 82 -33.41 -30.63 -32.74
CA ILE A 82 -32.54 -29.52 -32.33
C ILE A 82 -33.46 -28.35 -32.02
N ASP A 83 -33.53 -28.01 -30.73
CA ASP A 83 -34.19 -26.82 -30.23
C ASP A 83 -33.21 -25.95 -29.44
N ASP A 84 -33.65 -24.76 -29.02
CA ASP A 84 -32.80 -23.84 -28.26
C ASP A 84 -32.26 -24.49 -26.97
N ASN A 85 -33.03 -25.36 -26.30
CA ASN A 85 -32.57 -26.08 -25.12
C ASN A 85 -31.45 -27.08 -25.44
N TYR A 86 -31.53 -27.81 -26.58
CA TYR A 86 -30.43 -28.65 -27.05
C TYR A 86 -29.16 -27.81 -27.25
N LEU A 87 -29.27 -26.63 -27.88
CA LEU A 87 -28.13 -25.75 -28.14
C LEU A 87 -27.52 -25.21 -26.83
N GLU A 88 -28.36 -24.75 -25.89
CA GLU A 88 -27.93 -24.27 -24.58
C GLU A 88 -27.19 -25.34 -23.78
N GLN A 89 -27.66 -26.60 -23.83
CA GLN A 89 -26.97 -27.71 -23.18
C GLN A 89 -25.58 -27.94 -23.79
N ARG A 90 -25.42 -27.85 -25.12
CA ARG A 90 -24.11 -27.98 -25.78
C ARG A 90 -23.15 -26.85 -25.40
N ILE A 91 -23.64 -25.61 -25.36
CA ILE A 91 -22.85 -24.46 -24.88
C ILE A 91 -22.43 -24.67 -23.41
N ALA A 92 -23.35 -25.13 -22.55
CA ALA A 92 -23.05 -25.41 -21.15
C ALA A 92 -21.94 -26.47 -20.99
N ILE A 93 -21.96 -27.53 -21.79
CA ILE A 93 -20.89 -28.53 -21.84
C ILE A 93 -19.56 -27.90 -22.27
N GLY A 94 -19.58 -27.02 -23.29
CA GLY A 94 -18.40 -26.24 -23.71
C GLY A 94 -17.81 -25.42 -22.56
N LEU A 95 -18.66 -24.73 -21.79
CA LEU A 95 -18.25 -23.95 -20.62
C LEU A 95 -17.65 -24.82 -19.51
N VAL A 96 -18.17 -26.03 -19.28
CA VAL A 96 -17.60 -26.97 -18.31
C VAL A 96 -16.18 -27.37 -18.71
N HIS A 97 -15.97 -27.76 -19.96
CA HIS A 97 -14.64 -28.12 -20.48
C HIS A 97 -13.65 -26.94 -20.41
N SER A 98 -14.11 -25.74 -20.77
CA SER A 98 -13.30 -24.53 -20.63
C SER A 98 -12.93 -24.24 -19.18
N ARG A 99 -13.84 -24.53 -18.22
CA ARG A 99 -13.62 -24.31 -16.78
C ARG A 99 -12.58 -25.28 -16.20
N ILE A 100 -12.58 -26.53 -16.64
CA ILE A 100 -11.60 -27.54 -16.18
C ILE A 100 -10.23 -27.41 -16.87
N GLY A 101 -10.08 -26.46 -17.80
CA GLY A 101 -8.82 -26.18 -18.48
C GLY A 101 -8.53 -27.11 -19.66
N LEU A 102 -9.55 -27.74 -20.24
CA LEU A 102 -9.37 -28.42 -21.53
C LEU A 102 -9.07 -27.37 -22.60
N SER A 103 -8.04 -27.57 -23.41
CA SER A 103 -7.76 -26.66 -24.53
C SER A 103 -8.75 -26.90 -25.68
N ALA A 104 -9.03 -25.83 -26.43
CA ALA A 104 -9.89 -25.92 -27.62
C ALA A 104 -9.30 -26.91 -28.65
N ASP A 105 -7.98 -27.03 -28.74
CA ASP A 105 -7.32 -27.92 -29.70
C ASP A 105 -7.66 -29.40 -29.46
N TYR A 106 -7.59 -29.87 -28.20
CA TYR A 106 -7.97 -31.25 -27.87
C TYR A 106 -9.48 -31.48 -27.99
N TYR A 107 -10.30 -30.48 -27.61
CA TYR A 107 -11.74 -30.60 -27.74
C TYR A 107 -12.14 -30.70 -29.22
N LEU A 108 -11.69 -29.76 -30.06
CA LEU A 108 -12.00 -29.77 -31.49
C LEU A 108 -11.42 -31.02 -32.18
N GLY A 109 -10.20 -31.43 -31.80
CA GLY A 109 -9.59 -32.67 -32.27
C GLY A 109 -10.39 -33.92 -31.92
N SER A 110 -11.11 -33.92 -30.80
CA SER A 110 -11.95 -35.05 -30.38
C SER A 110 -13.10 -35.32 -31.36
N TYR A 111 -13.64 -34.30 -32.04
CA TYR A 111 -14.64 -34.53 -33.09
C TYR A 111 -14.08 -35.28 -34.30
N MET A 112 -12.81 -35.03 -34.65
CA MET A 112 -12.14 -35.78 -35.72
C MET A 112 -11.88 -37.24 -35.30
N VAL A 113 -11.47 -37.46 -34.04
CA VAL A 113 -11.35 -38.81 -33.46
C VAL A 113 -12.69 -39.53 -33.51
N TYR A 114 -13.77 -38.85 -33.12
CA TYR A 114 -15.13 -39.38 -33.21
C TYR A 114 -15.52 -39.75 -34.63
N LEU A 115 -15.25 -38.91 -35.62
CA LEU A 115 -15.60 -39.18 -37.01
C LEU A 115 -14.85 -40.37 -37.59
N ASP A 116 -13.56 -40.54 -37.27
CA ASP A 116 -12.79 -41.71 -37.72
C ASP A 116 -13.37 -43.01 -37.15
N ILE A 117 -13.60 -43.05 -35.84
CA ILE A 117 -14.20 -44.21 -35.17
C ILE A 117 -15.61 -44.47 -35.72
N ALA A 118 -16.45 -43.44 -35.81
CA ALA A 118 -17.82 -43.53 -36.32
C ALA A 118 -17.86 -44.06 -37.75
N SER A 119 -16.97 -43.58 -38.63
CA SER A 119 -16.90 -44.03 -40.02
C SER A 119 -16.63 -45.52 -40.13
N GLN A 120 -15.68 -46.02 -39.33
CA GLN A 120 -15.32 -47.44 -39.32
C GLN A 120 -16.45 -48.30 -38.76
N THR A 121 -17.08 -47.88 -37.66
CA THR A 121 -18.13 -48.66 -36.99
C THR A 121 -19.45 -48.64 -37.76
N LEU A 122 -19.88 -47.49 -38.28
CA LEU A 122 -21.10 -47.37 -39.09
C LEU A 122 -20.98 -48.10 -40.42
N LYS A 123 -19.80 -48.12 -41.04
CA LYS A 123 -19.57 -48.90 -42.26
C LYS A 123 -19.78 -50.41 -42.05
N LYS A 124 -19.42 -50.94 -40.87
CA LYS A 124 -19.69 -52.34 -40.51
C LYS A 124 -21.19 -52.57 -40.23
N ALA A 125 -21.83 -51.66 -39.50
CA ALA A 125 -23.21 -51.81 -39.04
C ALA A 125 -24.25 -51.58 -40.15
N VAL A 126 -24.02 -50.62 -41.06
CA VAL A 126 -24.94 -50.25 -42.15
C VAL A 126 -24.18 -50.07 -43.47
N PRO A 127 -23.72 -51.17 -44.11
CA PRO A 127 -22.87 -51.08 -45.30
C PRO A 127 -23.45 -50.29 -46.48
N SER A 128 -24.79 -50.31 -46.63
CA SER A 128 -25.51 -49.68 -47.75
C SER A 128 -26.15 -48.33 -47.43
N GLY A 129 -25.63 -47.58 -46.46
CA GLY A 129 -26.12 -46.23 -46.11
C GLY A 129 -25.25 -45.44 -45.12
N TRP A 130 -24.07 -45.96 -44.76
CA TRP A 130 -23.20 -45.30 -43.79
C TRP A 130 -22.66 -43.94 -44.25
N ILE A 131 -22.58 -43.69 -45.57
CA ILE A 131 -22.06 -42.43 -46.14
C ILE A 131 -23.01 -41.27 -45.82
N GLU A 132 -24.30 -41.48 -46.00
CA GLU A 132 -25.33 -40.48 -45.70
C GLU A 132 -25.39 -40.21 -44.19
N ILE A 133 -25.28 -41.27 -43.37
CA ILE A 133 -25.27 -41.16 -41.90
C ILE A 133 -24.04 -40.38 -41.44
N ILE A 134 -22.84 -40.70 -41.94
CA ILE A 134 -21.61 -40.02 -41.52
C ILE A 134 -21.59 -38.56 -42.00
N HIS A 135 -22.17 -38.24 -43.16
CA HIS A 135 -22.33 -36.86 -43.60
C HIS A 135 -23.26 -36.06 -42.67
N ALA A 136 -24.41 -36.63 -42.29
CA ALA A 136 -25.32 -36.01 -41.32
C ALA A 136 -24.64 -35.83 -39.94
N LEU A 137 -23.91 -36.86 -39.48
CA LEU A 137 -23.15 -36.81 -38.23
C LEU A 137 -22.02 -35.78 -38.27
N SER A 138 -21.35 -35.62 -39.41
CA SER A 138 -20.30 -34.60 -39.59
C SER A 138 -20.85 -33.19 -39.45
N LYS A 139 -22.07 -32.93 -39.97
CA LYS A 139 -22.75 -31.65 -39.77
C LYS A 139 -23.13 -31.43 -38.30
N MET A 140 -23.59 -32.47 -37.60
CA MET A 140 -23.86 -32.41 -36.16
C MET A 140 -22.60 -32.07 -35.35
N PHE A 141 -21.47 -32.73 -35.62
CA PHE A 141 -20.22 -32.40 -34.94
C PHE A 141 -19.68 -31.02 -35.32
N ASN A 142 -19.90 -30.56 -36.54
CA ASN A 142 -19.53 -29.20 -36.93
C ASN A 142 -20.37 -28.15 -36.16
N LEU A 143 -21.67 -28.39 -35.99
CA LEU A 143 -22.52 -27.56 -35.13
C LEU A 143 -22.02 -27.53 -33.69
N ASP A 144 -21.81 -28.70 -33.08
CA ASP A 144 -21.30 -28.81 -31.71
C ASP A 144 -19.94 -28.11 -31.55
N SER A 145 -19.05 -28.21 -32.55
CA SER A 145 -17.77 -27.50 -32.58
C SER A 145 -17.94 -25.98 -32.54
N GLN A 146 -18.89 -25.43 -33.31
CA GLN A 146 -19.17 -24.00 -33.32
C GLN A 146 -19.73 -23.52 -31.97
N LEU A 147 -20.64 -24.29 -31.36
CA LEU A 147 -21.22 -23.96 -30.04
C LEU A 147 -20.17 -24.01 -28.92
N VAL A 148 -19.24 -24.96 -29.00
CA VAL A 148 -18.11 -25.03 -28.05
C VAL A 148 -17.18 -23.85 -28.23
N LEU A 149 -16.84 -23.47 -29.47
CA LEU A 149 -15.99 -22.30 -29.72
C LEU A 149 -16.65 -21.02 -29.20
N GLU A 150 -17.95 -20.85 -29.44
CA GLU A 150 -18.76 -19.76 -28.88
C GLU A 150 -18.67 -19.70 -27.34
N ALA A 151 -18.75 -20.85 -26.66
CA ALA A 151 -18.58 -20.92 -25.20
C ALA A 151 -17.19 -20.45 -24.73
N TYR A 152 -16.13 -20.79 -25.46
CA TYR A 152 -14.77 -20.36 -25.12
C TYR A 152 -14.57 -18.86 -25.37
N GLU A 153 -15.10 -18.33 -26.48
CA GLU A 153 -15.08 -16.91 -26.79
C GLU A 153 -15.86 -16.07 -25.76
N MET A 154 -17.03 -16.55 -25.33
CA MET A 154 -17.82 -15.91 -24.27
C MET A 154 -17.03 -15.79 -22.97
N LYS A 155 -16.33 -16.86 -22.57
CA LYS A 155 -15.49 -16.84 -21.36
C LYS A 155 -14.36 -15.82 -21.47
N GLU A 156 -13.68 -15.77 -22.62
CA GLU A 156 -12.57 -14.83 -22.82
C GLU A 156 -13.07 -13.38 -22.87
N LYS A 157 -14.20 -13.14 -23.53
CA LYS A 157 -14.84 -11.82 -23.55
C LYS A 157 -15.22 -11.35 -22.15
N ASN A 158 -15.81 -12.23 -21.34
CA ASN A 158 -16.16 -11.89 -19.95
C ASN A 158 -14.89 -11.57 -19.13
N ARG A 159 -13.82 -12.34 -19.30
CA ARG A 159 -12.53 -12.06 -18.65
C ARG A 159 -11.96 -10.70 -19.05
N LEU A 160 -12.10 -10.30 -20.32
CA LEU A 160 -11.66 -8.99 -20.79
C LEU A 160 -12.50 -7.86 -20.17
N VAL A 161 -13.80 -8.06 -20.00
CA VAL A 161 -14.68 -7.10 -19.31
C VAL A 161 -14.28 -6.97 -17.84
N ASP A 162 -14.10 -8.09 -17.13
CA ASP A 162 -13.68 -8.08 -15.72
C ASP A 162 -12.33 -7.36 -15.56
N LEU A 163 -11.36 -7.66 -16.44
CA LEU A 163 -10.05 -7.00 -16.42
C LEU A 163 -10.14 -5.49 -16.71
N ALA A 164 -11.05 -5.07 -17.59
CA ALA A 164 -11.27 -3.65 -17.87
C ALA A 164 -11.88 -2.93 -16.66
N THR A 165 -12.85 -3.55 -15.99
CA THR A 165 -13.46 -3.03 -14.76
C THR A 165 -12.45 -2.95 -13.61
N ASP A 166 -11.63 -4.00 -13.41
CA ASP A 166 -10.57 -3.99 -12.41
C ASP A 166 -9.54 -2.88 -12.68
N LYS A 167 -9.16 -2.69 -13.95
CA LYS A 167 -8.28 -1.59 -14.36
C LYS A 167 -8.88 -0.22 -14.01
N GLU A 168 -10.17 -0.01 -14.27
CA GLU A 168 -10.86 1.24 -13.93
C GLU A 168 -10.86 1.50 -12.41
N HIS A 169 -11.13 0.48 -11.61
CA HIS A 169 -11.05 0.57 -10.15
C HIS A 169 -9.65 0.93 -9.65
N VAL A 170 -8.60 0.33 -10.21
CA VAL A 170 -7.21 0.64 -9.87
C VAL A 170 -6.87 2.08 -10.25
N LEU A 171 -7.25 2.55 -11.44
CA LEU A 171 -7.00 3.93 -11.87
C LEU A 171 -7.70 4.95 -10.95
N LYS A 172 -8.93 4.66 -10.53
CA LYS A 172 -9.66 5.51 -9.58
C LYS A 172 -8.96 5.55 -8.22
N ALA A 173 -8.54 4.40 -7.68
CA ALA A 173 -7.81 4.34 -6.42
C ALA A 173 -6.48 5.11 -6.48
N VAL A 174 -5.75 4.98 -7.60
CA VAL A 174 -4.52 5.76 -7.84
C VAL A 174 -4.80 7.26 -7.86
N THR A 175 -5.90 7.69 -8.50
CA THR A 175 -6.31 9.10 -8.55
C THR A 175 -6.55 9.67 -7.15
N GLU A 176 -7.30 8.94 -6.32
CA GLU A 176 -7.59 9.34 -4.93
C GLU A 176 -6.30 9.48 -4.11
N VAL A 177 -5.36 8.54 -4.26
CA VAL A 177 -4.04 8.58 -3.60
C VAL A 177 -3.20 9.77 -4.07
N VAL A 178 -3.17 10.07 -5.37
CA VAL A 178 -2.42 11.23 -5.92
C VAL A 178 -2.98 12.55 -5.41
N GLN A 179 -4.31 12.68 -5.31
CA GLN A 179 -4.96 13.87 -4.76
C GLN A 179 -4.62 14.05 -3.27
N GLN A 180 -4.71 12.98 -2.47
CA GLN A 180 -4.31 13.01 -1.07
C GLN A 180 -2.83 13.35 -0.90
N LEU A 181 -1.96 12.78 -1.72
CA LEU A 181 -0.52 13.07 -1.71
C LEU A 181 -0.25 14.55 -2.01
N THR A 182 -0.94 15.13 -2.98
CA THR A 182 -0.81 16.56 -3.32
C THR A 182 -1.21 17.47 -2.16
N GLY A 183 -2.29 17.11 -1.44
CA GLY A 183 -2.69 17.82 -0.22
C GLY A 183 -1.62 17.75 0.87
N MET A 184 -1.10 16.55 1.15
CA MET A 184 -0.05 16.35 2.16
C MET A 184 1.25 17.08 1.81
N ILE A 185 1.62 17.17 0.52
CA ILE A 185 2.81 17.92 0.06
C ILE A 185 2.68 19.40 0.40
N THR A 186 1.50 19.99 0.14
CA THR A 186 1.24 21.41 0.45
C THR A 186 1.38 21.68 1.94
N GLU A 187 0.74 20.86 2.78
CA GLU A 187 0.79 21.00 4.25
C GLU A 187 2.21 20.79 4.80
N LEU A 188 2.95 19.83 4.23
CA LEU A 188 4.35 19.59 4.59
C LEU A 188 5.25 20.77 4.22
N ASN A 189 5.02 21.40 3.06
CA ASN A 189 5.79 22.57 2.64
C ASN A 189 5.57 23.76 3.58
N GLU A 190 4.30 24.08 3.89
CA GLU A 190 3.95 25.14 4.85
C GLU A 190 4.56 24.88 6.23
N SER A 191 4.45 23.65 6.73
CA SER A 191 5.04 23.25 8.02
C SER A 191 6.56 23.40 8.02
N THR A 192 7.21 23.03 6.92
CA THR A 192 8.67 23.11 6.77
C THR A 192 9.16 24.56 6.80
N GLU A 193 8.47 25.44 6.07
CA GLU A 193 8.74 26.88 6.07
C GLU A 193 8.54 27.49 7.46
N GLN A 194 7.45 27.14 8.15
CA GLN A 194 7.19 27.62 9.51
C GLN A 194 8.25 27.17 10.52
N ILE A 195 8.70 25.91 10.44
CA ILE A 195 9.78 25.38 11.30
C ILE A 195 11.09 26.13 11.04
N ALA A 196 11.42 26.39 9.77
CA ALA A 196 12.63 27.11 9.39
C ALA A 196 12.61 28.55 9.94
N GLU A 197 11.47 29.23 9.85
CA GLU A 197 11.33 30.60 10.34
C GLU A 197 11.37 30.67 11.87
N THR A 198 10.65 29.78 12.55
CA THR A 198 10.67 29.67 14.02
C THR A 198 12.09 29.40 14.53
N ALA A 199 12.84 28.54 13.83
CA ALA A 199 14.22 28.24 14.14
C ALA A 199 15.14 29.48 13.99
N LYS A 200 15.00 30.26 12.91
CA LYS A 200 15.75 31.52 12.74
C LYS A 200 15.44 32.54 13.83
N VAL A 201 14.17 32.75 14.13
CA VAL A 201 13.72 33.69 15.19
C VAL A 201 14.24 33.24 16.55
N THR A 202 14.22 31.93 16.83
CA THR A 202 14.77 31.36 18.08
C THR A 202 16.27 31.62 18.17
N ALA A 203 17.03 31.34 17.11
CA ALA A 203 18.48 31.59 17.08
C ALA A 203 18.81 33.08 17.32
N ALA A 204 18.10 33.99 16.65
CA ALA A 204 18.28 35.43 16.83
C ALA A 204 17.94 35.90 18.26
N SER A 205 16.91 35.30 18.87
CA SER A 205 16.53 35.57 20.26
C SER A 205 17.60 35.08 21.24
N GLN A 206 18.20 33.92 21.00
CA GLN A 206 19.31 33.40 21.82
C GLN A 206 20.60 34.22 21.66
N ASP A 207 20.88 34.72 20.46
CA ASP A 207 22.02 35.63 20.23
C ASP A 207 21.82 36.93 21.03
N THR A 208 20.60 37.49 21.04
CA THR A 208 20.25 38.64 21.89
C THR A 208 20.39 38.33 23.39
N ALA A 209 19.88 37.18 23.83
CA ALA A 209 19.99 36.76 25.22
C ALA A 209 21.45 36.57 25.66
N THR A 210 22.33 36.12 24.76
CA THR A 210 23.77 35.99 25.03
C THR A 210 24.42 37.34 25.30
N VAL A 211 24.05 38.38 24.54
CA VAL A 211 24.53 39.75 24.78
C VAL A 211 24.09 40.26 26.15
N LEU A 212 22.80 40.14 26.47
CA LEU A 212 22.24 40.58 27.76
C LEU A 212 22.85 39.83 28.96
N MET A 213 23.15 38.53 28.81
CA MET A 213 23.86 37.77 29.84
C MET A 213 25.30 38.27 30.03
N GLY A 214 25.98 38.67 28.95
CA GLY A 214 27.31 39.27 29.02
C GLY A 214 27.32 40.59 29.79
N GLU A 215 26.34 41.47 29.53
CA GLU A 215 26.14 42.73 30.26
C GLU A 215 25.85 42.48 31.74
N LEU A 216 24.93 41.56 32.06
CA LEU A 216 24.57 41.21 33.43
C LEU A 216 25.75 40.58 34.20
N HIS A 217 26.58 39.78 33.52
CA HIS A 217 27.78 39.22 34.13
C HIS A 217 28.78 40.33 34.51
N GLU A 218 28.90 41.38 33.70
CA GLU A 218 29.73 42.55 34.03
C GLU A 218 29.17 43.35 35.21
N ASP A 219 27.86 43.60 35.25
CA ASP A 219 27.20 44.28 36.37
C ASP A 219 27.42 43.53 37.70
N VAL A 220 27.33 42.20 37.68
CA VAL A 220 27.56 41.36 38.87
C VAL A 220 29.02 41.42 39.34
N ARG A 221 29.99 41.46 38.42
CA ARG A 221 31.42 41.67 38.75
C ARG A 221 31.65 43.05 39.38
N GLN A 222 30.96 44.09 38.92
CA GLN A 222 31.07 45.41 39.53
C GLN A 222 30.52 45.42 40.96
N ILE A 223 29.40 44.74 41.22
CA ILE A 223 28.86 44.58 42.58
C ILE A 223 29.84 43.82 43.49
N GLU A 224 30.48 42.77 42.99
CA GLU A 224 31.50 42.03 43.75
C GLU A 224 32.68 42.93 44.15
N ASN A 225 33.19 43.72 43.21
CA ASN A 225 34.27 44.68 43.46
C ASN A 225 33.86 45.75 44.48
N MET A 226 32.64 46.29 44.39
CA MET A 226 32.09 47.23 45.38
C MET A 226 31.97 46.58 46.76
N GLY A 227 31.53 45.32 46.83
CA GLY A 227 31.51 44.53 48.05
C GLY A 227 32.90 44.39 48.66
N GLY A 228 33.93 44.06 47.87
CA GLY A 228 35.31 44.01 48.34
C GLY A 228 35.78 45.34 48.95
N LEU A 229 35.48 46.46 48.30
CA LEU A 229 35.84 47.80 48.77
C LEU A 229 35.15 48.14 50.10
N ILE A 230 33.83 47.93 50.20
CA ILE A 230 33.08 48.25 51.42
C ILE A 230 33.50 47.33 52.58
N LYS A 231 33.91 46.08 52.31
CA LYS A 231 34.45 45.18 53.34
C LYS A 231 35.74 45.75 53.93
N GLY A 232 36.64 46.26 53.07
CA GLY A 232 37.84 46.96 53.51
C GLY A 232 37.53 48.20 54.36
N ILE A 233 36.49 48.97 54.00
CA ILE A 233 36.04 50.12 54.80
C ILE A 233 35.49 49.67 56.17
N ALA A 234 34.71 48.59 56.22
CA ALA A 234 34.19 48.04 57.46
C ALA A 234 35.32 47.56 58.38
N ASP A 235 36.31 46.85 57.84
CA ASP A 235 37.49 46.39 58.60
C ASP A 235 38.30 47.58 59.15
N GLN A 236 38.54 48.61 58.32
CA GLN A 236 39.19 49.85 58.77
C GLN A 236 38.39 50.58 59.85
N THR A 237 37.07 50.66 59.70
CA THR A 237 36.18 51.32 60.67
C THR A 237 36.15 50.55 61.98
N HIS A 238 36.20 49.22 61.93
CA HIS A 238 36.31 48.38 63.12
C HIS A 238 37.62 48.64 63.88
N LEU A 239 38.74 48.76 63.16
CA LEU A 239 40.05 49.13 63.73
C LEU A 239 40.06 50.55 64.30
N LEU A 240 39.44 51.52 63.63
CA LEU A 240 39.30 52.88 64.14
C LEU A 240 38.49 52.93 65.44
N GLY A 241 37.37 52.21 65.49
CA GLY A 241 36.57 52.07 66.70
C GLY A 241 37.33 51.38 67.85
N LEU A 242 38.20 50.41 67.54
CA LEU A 242 39.07 49.78 68.53
C LEU A 242 40.09 50.78 69.10
N ASN A 243 40.77 51.54 68.23
CA ASN A 243 41.73 52.56 68.64
C ASN A 243 41.05 53.65 69.49
N ALA A 244 39.86 54.10 69.09
CA ALA A 244 39.07 55.07 69.85
C ALA A 244 38.65 54.54 71.24
N ALA A 245 38.32 53.25 71.34
CA ALA A 245 37.98 52.63 72.62
C ALA A 245 39.19 52.56 73.57
N ILE A 246 40.39 52.30 73.04
CA ILE A 246 41.65 52.31 73.81
C ILE A 246 41.92 53.73 74.34
N GLU A 247 41.83 54.74 73.49
CA GLU A 247 42.08 56.14 73.89
C GLU A 247 41.04 56.65 74.90
N ALA A 248 39.78 56.25 74.72
CA ALA A 248 38.71 56.55 75.67
C ALA A 248 38.93 55.91 77.05
N ALA A 249 39.51 54.70 77.10
CA ALA A 249 39.91 54.07 78.36
C ALA A 249 41.10 54.78 79.02
N HIS A 250 42.04 55.29 78.21
CA HIS A 250 43.19 56.07 78.69
C HIS A 250 42.79 57.42 79.31
N ALA A 251 41.75 58.07 78.78
CA ALA A 251 41.24 59.34 79.29
C ALA A 251 40.47 59.23 80.64
N GLY A 252 40.30 58.03 81.19
CA GLY A 252 39.66 57.81 82.49
C GLY A 252 38.20 58.31 82.54
N ASP A 253 37.85 59.08 83.58
CA ASP A 253 36.48 59.57 83.77
C ASP A 253 36.00 60.50 82.64
N ALA A 254 36.91 61.22 81.98
CA ALA A 254 36.59 62.11 80.86
C ALA A 254 36.25 61.34 79.56
N GLY A 255 36.68 60.07 79.44
CA GLY A 255 36.49 59.23 78.25
C GLY A 255 35.24 58.35 78.27
N ARG A 256 34.44 58.37 79.34
CA ARG A 256 33.26 57.48 79.48
C ARG A 256 32.25 57.61 78.34
N GLY A 257 31.96 58.84 77.89
CA GLY A 257 31.06 59.09 76.76
C GLY A 257 31.62 58.58 75.42
N PHE A 258 32.93 58.77 75.20
CA PHE A 258 33.62 58.29 73.99
C PHE A 258 33.72 56.76 73.92
N THR A 259 33.80 56.08 75.06
CA THR A 259 33.82 54.61 75.12
C THR A 259 32.53 54.01 74.52
N VAL A 260 31.38 54.62 74.81
CA VAL A 260 30.08 54.16 74.26
C VAL A 260 30.04 54.35 72.74
N VAL A 261 30.48 55.52 72.26
CA VAL A 261 30.52 55.81 70.81
C VAL A 261 31.47 54.85 70.08
N ALA A 262 32.66 54.61 70.63
CA ALA A 262 33.63 53.67 70.04
C ALA A 262 33.09 52.22 69.98
N GLY A 263 32.34 51.80 71.01
CA GLY A 263 31.62 50.53 71.02
C GLY A 263 30.56 50.44 69.92
N GLU A 264 29.77 51.50 69.73
CA GLU A 264 28.73 51.55 68.70
C GLU A 264 29.33 51.54 67.28
N VAL A 265 30.43 52.27 67.05
CA VAL A 265 31.17 52.26 65.76
C VAL A 265 31.70 50.87 65.43
N ARG A 266 32.29 50.15 66.40
CA ARG A 266 32.75 48.76 66.19
C ARG A 266 31.61 47.82 65.86
N LYS A 267 30.48 47.97 66.56
CA LYS A 267 29.29 47.14 66.36
C LYS A 267 28.68 47.37 64.97
N LEU A 268 28.60 48.64 64.55
CA LEU A 268 28.17 49.02 63.22
C LEU A 268 29.09 48.46 62.14
N ALA A 269 30.41 48.58 62.31
CA ALA A 269 31.39 48.02 61.40
C ALA A 269 31.29 46.48 61.28
N SER A 270 31.10 45.78 62.39
CA SER A 270 30.86 44.32 62.40
C SER A 270 29.59 43.95 61.66
N HIS A 271 28.48 44.65 61.93
CA HIS A 271 27.21 44.45 61.22
C HIS A 271 27.34 44.72 59.72
N SER A 272 28.10 45.74 59.32
CA SER A 272 28.40 46.00 57.90
C SER A 272 29.19 44.84 57.28
N GLY A 273 30.20 44.29 57.98
CA GLY A 273 30.96 43.14 57.51
C GLY A 273 30.11 41.88 57.32
N GLU A 274 29.23 41.59 58.28
CA GLU A 274 28.29 40.45 58.20
C GLU A 274 27.28 40.61 57.06
N ALA A 275 26.69 41.80 56.90
CA ALA A 275 25.78 42.10 55.80
C ALA A 275 26.48 41.94 54.44
N LEU A 276 27.75 42.34 54.36
CA LEU A 276 28.54 42.18 53.15
C LEU A 276 28.87 40.73 52.81
N ALA A 277 29.18 39.91 53.81
CA ALA A 277 29.39 38.48 53.59
C ALA A 277 28.13 37.84 52.98
N ALA A 278 26.94 38.20 53.49
CA ALA A 278 25.68 37.73 52.93
C ALA A 278 25.46 38.21 51.48
N ILE A 279 25.86 39.44 51.13
CA ILE A 279 25.82 39.94 49.75
C ILE A 279 26.79 39.16 48.85
N GLN A 280 28.02 38.93 49.30
CA GLN A 280 29.04 38.17 48.56
C GLN A 280 28.57 36.73 48.25
N ASP A 281 27.92 36.08 49.21
CA ASP A 281 27.32 34.75 49.01
C ASP A 281 26.21 34.77 47.96
N LYS A 282 25.36 35.80 47.96
CA LYS A 282 24.29 35.97 46.96
C LYS A 282 24.85 36.25 45.57
N VAL A 283 25.84 37.13 45.46
CA VAL A 283 26.55 37.45 44.21
C VAL A 283 27.18 36.20 43.61
N SER A 284 27.88 35.40 44.43
CA SER A 284 28.46 34.13 44.01
C SER A 284 27.40 33.15 43.48
N SER A 285 26.25 33.05 44.17
CA SER A 285 25.14 32.22 43.68
C SER A 285 24.54 32.74 42.37
N ILE A 286 24.51 34.05 42.13
CA ILE A 286 24.03 34.64 40.88
C ILE A 286 24.98 34.31 39.74
N MET A 287 26.31 34.42 39.94
CA MET A 287 27.29 34.06 38.92
C MET A 287 27.14 32.60 38.45
N VAL A 288 27.01 31.66 39.38
CA VAL A 288 26.79 30.23 39.04
C VAL A 288 25.51 30.04 38.21
N ARG A 289 24.45 30.78 38.52
CA ARG A 289 23.18 30.73 37.76
C ARG A 289 23.35 31.35 36.38
N LEU A 290 24.09 32.46 36.25
CA LEU A 290 24.37 33.10 34.96
C LEU A 290 25.15 32.17 34.02
N ASP A 291 26.20 31.50 34.52
CA ASP A 291 26.98 30.54 33.73
C ASP A 291 26.11 29.35 33.28
N SER A 292 25.14 28.94 34.10
CA SER A 292 24.18 27.90 33.70
C SER A 292 23.24 28.40 32.59
N VAL A 293 22.71 29.62 32.70
CA VAL A 293 21.83 30.22 31.68
C VAL A 293 22.58 30.42 30.38
N GLN A 294 23.82 30.93 30.42
CA GLN A 294 24.64 31.14 29.23
C GLN A 294 24.89 29.83 28.45
N ARG A 295 25.17 28.72 29.16
CA ARG A 295 25.33 27.41 28.51
C ARG A 295 24.04 26.93 27.84
N GLU A 296 22.89 27.11 28.49
CA GLU A 296 21.59 26.74 27.94
C GLU A 296 21.19 27.59 26.73
N THR A 297 21.46 28.89 26.77
CA THR A 297 21.28 29.82 25.66
C THR A 297 22.09 29.39 24.44
N GLN A 298 23.38 29.08 24.64
CA GLN A 298 24.26 28.62 23.57
C GLN A 298 23.79 27.29 22.96
N ARG A 299 23.39 26.34 23.81
CA ARG A 299 22.85 25.04 23.39
C ARG A 299 21.57 25.22 22.55
N THR A 300 20.69 26.10 22.99
CA THR A 300 19.45 26.42 22.27
C THR A 300 19.73 27.09 20.92
N SER A 301 20.72 27.99 20.84
CA SER A 301 21.13 28.63 19.57
C SER A 301 21.65 27.60 18.55
N VAL A 302 22.48 26.64 18.99
CA VAL A 302 22.97 25.55 18.14
C VAL A 302 21.81 24.70 17.62
N HIS A 303 20.92 24.23 18.49
CA HIS A 303 19.77 23.42 18.07
C HIS A 303 18.84 24.17 17.12
N ALA A 304 18.62 25.46 17.33
CA ALA A 304 17.84 26.29 16.43
C ALA A 304 18.48 26.38 15.04
N ARG A 305 19.80 26.58 14.95
CA ARG A 305 20.51 26.62 13.66
C ARG A 305 20.49 25.27 12.94
N GLU A 306 20.67 24.16 13.67
CA GLU A 306 20.53 22.81 13.12
C GLU A 306 19.12 22.56 12.59
N GLN A 307 18.08 22.97 13.33
CA GLN A 307 16.68 22.85 12.92
C GLN A 307 16.41 23.61 11.61
N ALA A 308 16.93 24.84 11.47
CA ALA A 308 16.79 25.61 10.23
C ALA A 308 17.44 24.91 9.02
N SER A 309 18.63 24.33 9.21
CA SER A 309 19.32 23.56 8.15
C SER A 309 18.52 22.32 7.73
N ARG A 310 18.01 21.56 8.71
CA ARG A 310 17.21 20.35 8.44
C ARG A 310 15.90 20.68 7.75
N SER A 311 15.28 21.82 8.04
CA SER A 311 14.11 22.29 7.30
C SER A 311 14.43 22.60 5.84
N GLN A 312 15.61 23.14 5.52
CA GLN A 312 16.00 23.35 4.12
C GLN A 312 16.21 22.04 3.35
N GLU A 313 16.78 21.03 4.01
CA GLU A 313 16.87 19.67 3.43
C GLU A 313 15.47 19.08 3.20
N LEU A 314 14.57 19.21 4.17
CA LEU A 314 13.19 18.73 4.06
C LEU A 314 12.45 19.40 2.89
N ALA A 315 12.64 20.71 2.69
CA ALA A 315 12.05 21.43 1.55
C ALA A 315 12.55 20.87 0.20
N SER A 316 13.83 20.49 0.10
CA SER A 316 14.36 19.85 -1.11
C SER A 316 13.74 18.47 -1.37
N PHE A 317 13.47 17.72 -0.30
CA PHE A 317 12.81 16.42 -0.37
C PHE A 317 11.34 16.56 -0.80
N VAL A 318 10.61 17.53 -0.25
CA VAL A 318 9.23 17.86 -0.65
C VAL A 318 9.14 18.11 -2.16
N LYS A 319 10.07 18.91 -2.73
CA LYS A 319 10.14 19.17 -4.17
C LYS A 319 10.36 17.89 -5.01
N THR A 320 11.07 16.91 -4.46
CA THR A 320 11.27 15.62 -5.13
C THR A 320 9.99 14.79 -5.13
N ILE A 321 9.24 14.79 -4.01
CA ILE A 321 7.93 14.13 -3.92
C ILE A 321 6.92 14.81 -4.86
N GLU A 322 6.92 16.13 -4.95
CA GLU A 322 6.08 16.89 -5.88
C GLU A 322 6.30 16.46 -7.33
N LYS A 323 7.56 16.32 -7.73
CA LYS A 323 7.90 15.80 -9.06
C LYS A 323 7.37 14.38 -9.27
N LEU A 324 7.53 13.49 -8.29
CA LEU A 324 7.03 12.12 -8.38
C LEU A 324 5.50 12.06 -8.49
N SER A 325 4.80 12.89 -7.71
CA SER A 325 3.33 13.03 -7.79
C SER A 325 2.89 13.47 -9.19
N HIS A 326 3.60 14.43 -9.76
CA HIS A 326 3.34 14.90 -11.13
C HIS A 326 3.62 13.83 -12.20
N ASP A 327 4.70 13.05 -12.05
CA ASP A 327 5.02 11.96 -12.97
C ASP A 327 3.97 10.83 -12.88
N LEU A 328 3.45 10.55 -11.68
CA LEU A 328 2.32 9.62 -11.47
C LEU A 328 1.04 10.12 -12.16
N ALA A 329 0.73 11.41 -12.05
CA ALA A 329 -0.42 12.00 -12.75
C ALA A 329 -0.27 11.93 -14.28
N LYS A 330 0.94 12.03 -14.84
CA LYS A 330 1.16 11.87 -16.30
C LYS A 330 0.95 10.45 -16.81
N ILE A 331 1.25 9.43 -15.99
CA ILE A 331 0.99 8.04 -16.36
C ILE A 331 -0.52 7.80 -16.51
N GLN A 332 -1.32 8.53 -15.73
CA GLN A 332 -2.77 8.49 -15.79
C GLN A 332 -3.31 9.13 -17.09
N ASP A 333 -2.79 10.29 -17.50
CA ASP A 333 -3.29 11.00 -18.70
C ASP A 333 -2.96 10.31 -20.04
N ASN A 334 -1.99 9.38 -20.04
CA ASN A 334 -1.57 8.63 -21.23
C ASN A 334 -2.35 7.31 -21.46
N HIS A 335 -3.40 7.05 -20.69
CA HIS A 335 -4.24 5.84 -20.77
C HIS A 335 -5.73 6.17 -20.85
#